data_AF-A0A1I4XGQ6-F1
#
_entry.id   AF-A0A1I4XGQ6-F1
#
_cell.length_a   1.000
_cell.length_b   1.000
_cell.length_c   1.000
_cell.angle_alpha   90.00
_cell.angle_beta   90.00
_cell.angle_gamma   90.00
#
_symmetry.space_group_name_H-M   'P 1'
#
loop_
_entity.id
_entity.type
_entity.pdbx_description
1 polymer ?
#
loop_
_entity_poly.entity_id
_entity_poly.type
_entity_poly.pdbx_seq_one_letter_code
_entity_poly.pdbx_strand_id
1 'polypeptide(L)' 'MNHLKKLNREQQSQINGGAINRCNATRPCAIGWCCDGVCRPFACIEF' A
#
# COMPACT_ATOMS: atom_id res chain seq x y z
N MET A 1 14.86 -28.03 13.40
CA MET A 1 14.57 -26.76 14.11
C MET A 1 14.51 -25.66 13.06
N ASN A 2 13.35 -25.03 12.87
CA ASN A 2 13.22 -23.96 11.89
C ASN A 2 13.84 -22.68 12.46
N HIS A 3 15.02 -22.31 11.96
CA HIS A 3 15.65 -21.02 12.24
C HIS A 3 14.89 -19.91 11.50
N LEU A 4 13.70 -19.56 12.00
CA LEU A 4 12.96 -18.41 11.48
C LEU A 4 13.74 -17.15 11.84
N LYS A 5 14.40 -16.55 10.84
CA LYS A 5 15.05 -15.24 10.99
C LYS A 5 13.99 -14.23 11.41
N LYS A 6 14.22 -13.52 12.51
CA LYS A 6 13.39 -12.38 12.90
C LYS A 6 13.48 -11.33 11.78
N LEU A 7 12.33 -10.98 11.22
CA LEU A 7 12.22 -9.93 10.22
C LEU A 7 12.40 -8.57 10.90
N ASN A 8 13.07 -7.65 10.21
CA ASN A 8 13.11 -6.27 10.65
C ASN A 8 11.77 -5.56 10.35
N ARG A 9 11.57 -4.37 10.92
CA ARG A 9 10.31 -3.62 10.81
C ARG A 9 9.91 -3.30 9.37
N GLU A 10 10.89 -3.05 8.50
CA GLU A 10 10.66 -2.75 7.08
C GLU A 10 10.19 -3.99 6.32
N GLN A 11 10.86 -5.12 6.51
CA GLN A 11 10.49 -6.41 5.94
C GLN A 11 9.09 -6.84 6.40
N GLN A 12 8.80 -6.65 7.68
CA GLN A 12 7.48 -6.93 8.23
C GLN A 12 6.41 -6.00 7.64
N SER A 13 6.74 -4.74 7.42
CA SER A 13 5.85 -3.77 6.75
C SER A 13 5.53 -4.20 5.32
N GLN A 14 6.51 -4.66 4.55
CA GLN A 14 6.30 -5.14 3.19
C GLN A 14 5.35 -6.36 3.16
N ILE A 15 5.55 -7.34 4.04
CA ILE A 15 4.69 -8.54 4.14
C ILE A 15 3.27 -8.17 4.59
N ASN A 16 3.14 -7.25 5.55
CA ASN A 16 1.85 -6.83 6.09
C ASN A 16 1.12 -5.83 5.16
N GLY A 17 1.66 -5.54 3.98
CA GLY A 17 1.07 -4.60 3.02
C GLY A 17 1.19 -3.13 3.43
N GLY A 18 2.12 -2.78 4.31
CA GLY A 18 2.49 -1.40 4.63
C GLY A 18 3.29 -0.70 3.51
N ALA A 19 3.86 -1.48 2.58
CA ALA A 19 4.39 -0.97 1.31
C ALA A 19 3.30 -0.66 0.26
N ILE A 20 2.07 -1.11 0.50
CA ILE A 20 0.93 -0.79 -0.34
C ILE A 20 0.40 0.56 0.13
N ASN A 21 0.47 1.57 -0.73
CA ASN A 21 -0.14 2.88 -0.47
C ASN A 21 -1.66 2.75 -0.48
N ARG A 22 -2.23 2.27 0.63
CA ARG A 22 -3.66 2.23 0.85
C ARG A 22 -4.19 3.65 0.90
N CYS A 23 -5.37 3.82 0.32
CA CYS A 23 -6.02 5.10 0.23
C CYS A 23 -7.46 4.99 0.71
N ASN A 24 -7.98 6.10 1.23
CA ASN A 24 -9.37 6.25 1.66
C ASN A 24 -9.70 7.75 1.71
N ALA A 25 -10.91 8.10 2.16
CA ALA A 25 -11.36 9.49 2.25
C ALA A 25 -10.45 10.40 3.11
N THR A 26 -9.74 9.86 4.10
CA THR A 26 -8.85 10.63 5.00
C THR A 26 -7.37 10.52 4.63
N ARG A 27 -7.02 9.62 3.70
CA ARG A 27 -5.67 9.39 3.17
C ARG A 27 -5.75 9.32 1.64
N PRO A 28 -5.87 10.49 0.98
CA PRO A 28 -5.93 10.52 -0.48
C PRO A 28 -4.59 10.10 -1.08
N CYS A 29 -4.64 9.65 -2.34
CA CYS A 29 -3.45 9.38 -3.12
C CYS A 29 -2.73 10.65 -3.53
N ALA A 30 -1.48 10.53 -3.96
CA ALA A 30 -0.76 11.61 -4.59
C ALA A 30 -1.49 12.09 -5.87
N ILE A 31 -1.26 13.34 -6.26
CA ILE A 31 -1.86 13.93 -7.46
C ILE A 31 -1.53 13.06 -8.68
N GLY A 32 -2.54 12.76 -9.52
CA GLY A 32 -2.42 11.89 -10.69
C GLY A 32 -2.60 10.39 -10.40
N TRP A 33 -2.95 10.02 -9.17
CA TRP A 33 -3.25 8.65 -8.76
C TRP A 33 -4.68 8.54 -8.27
N CYS A 34 -5.31 7.40 -8.55
CA CYS A 34 -6.69 7.14 -8.15
C CYS A 34 -6.76 6.16 -6.99
N CYS A 35 -7.83 6.33 -6.20
CA CYS A 35 -8.04 5.53 -5.01
C CYS A 35 -9.08 4.44 -5.24
N ASP A 36 -8.63 3.18 -5.29
CA ASP A 36 -9.46 1.97 -5.36
C ASP A 36 -9.06 1.00 -4.23
N GLY A 37 -9.15 1.49 -2.98
CA GLY A 37 -8.59 0.85 -1.78
C GLY A 37 -7.05 0.89 -1.69
N VAL A 38 -6.38 1.07 -2.82
CA VAL A 38 -4.94 1.32 -2.96
C VAL A 38 -4.73 2.38 -4.04
N CYS A 39 -3.66 3.16 -3.92
CA CYS A 39 -3.28 4.12 -4.95
C CYS A 39 -2.82 3.39 -6.20
N ARG A 40 -3.50 3.65 -7.33
CA ARG A 40 -3.14 3.11 -8.63
C ARG A 40 -2.89 4.23 -9.64
N PRO A 41 -1.97 4.03 -10.59
CA PRO A 41 -1.59 5.05 -11.58
C PRO A 41 -2.61 5.21 -12.73
N PHE A 42 -3.86 4.78 -12.52
CA PHE A 42 -4.88 4.81 -13.57
C PHE A 42 -5.70 6.07 -13.45
N ALA A 43 -5.85 6.84 -14.54
CA ALA A 43 -6.76 7.97 -14.62
C ALA A 43 -8.14 7.53 -14.13
N CYS A 44 -8.70 8.28 -13.18
CA CYS A 44 -9.99 7.98 -12.58
C CYS A 44 -10.99 8.03 -13.73
N ILE A 45 -11.55 6.88 -14.12
CA ILE A 45 -12.65 6.87 -15.07
C ILE A 45 -13.84 7.42 -14.27
N GLU A 46 -14.05 8.72 -14.37
CA GLU A 46 -15.28 9.38 -13.95
C GLU A 46 -16.41 8.76 -14.78
N PHE A 47 -17.33 8.06 -14.11
CA PHE A 47 -18.63 7.66 -14.67
C PHE A 47 -19.66 8.75 -14.36
#